data_AF-A0A6I2ZZD7-F1
#
_entry.id   AF-A0A6I2ZZD7-F1
#
_cell.length_a   1.000
_cell.length_b   1.000
_cell.length_c   1.000
_cell.angle_alpha   90.00
_cell.angle_beta   90.00
_cell.angle_gamma   90.00
#
_symmetry.space_group_name_H-M   'P 1'
#
loop_
_entity.id
_entity.type
_entity.pdbx_description
1 polymer ?
#
loop_
_entity_poly.entity_id
_entity_poly.type
_entity_poly.pdbx_seq_one_letter_code
_entity_poly.pdbx_strand_id
1 'polypeptide(L)'
;MTASVACVVDDAEQALRNKIKLRLLLAGADVESVDQLSFVESEQAPAAAVSLLRKSLFWSSDELITIDELAQRSGLDVELCRRARMLMGLPDPGEAALCRVEEAEAFGGFALGMELFGVEPVLQFARVIGSALASVAEASLSVFGRSLTERAD
;
A
#
# COMPACT_ATOMS: atom_id res chain seq x y z
N MET A 1 29.14 32.30 -24.39
CA MET A 1 28.92 31.45 -23.21
C MET A 1 27.75 30.53 -23.55
N THR A 2 28.02 29.42 -24.24
CA THR A 2 26.99 28.48 -24.69
C THR A 2 26.97 27.32 -23.71
N ALA A 3 25.91 27.20 -22.91
CA ALA A 3 25.67 26.01 -22.12
C ALA A 3 25.61 24.79 -23.07
N SER A 4 26.31 23.72 -22.71
CA SER A 4 26.30 22.48 -23.48
C SER A 4 24.89 21.90 -23.52
N VAL A 5 24.51 21.26 -24.63
CA VAL A 5 23.19 20.59 -24.78
C VAL A 5 22.92 19.63 -23.61
N ALA A 6 23.95 18.99 -23.05
CA ALA A 6 23.84 18.14 -21.86
C ALA A 6 23.33 18.91 -20.62
N CYS A 7 23.85 20.12 -20.37
CA CYS A 7 23.43 20.96 -19.25
C CYS A 7 21.95 21.35 -19.34
N VAL A 8 21.47 21.61 -20.56
CA VAL A 8 20.07 22.01 -20.79
C VAL A 8 19.11 20.83 -20.57
N VAL A 9 19.55 19.61 -20.90
CA VAL A 9 18.78 18.38 -20.65
C VAL A 9 18.70 18.08 -19.16
N ASP A 10 19.83 18.16 -18.45
CA ASP A 10 19.90 17.94 -17.00
C ASP A 10 19.01 18.93 -16.22
N ASP A 11 19.01 20.21 -16.62
CA ASP A 11 18.18 21.25 -16.01
C ASP A 11 16.68 21.00 -16.21
N ALA A 12 16.28 20.55 -17.40
CA ALA A 12 14.88 20.25 -17.71
C ALA A 12 14.39 19.01 -16.95
N GLU A 13 15.24 18.01 -16.82
CA GLU A 13 14.97 16.80 -16.06
C GLU A 13 14.82 17.10 -14.57
N GLN A 14 15.71 17.92 -14.00
CA GLN A 14 15.62 18.36 -12.62
C GLN A 14 14.34 19.17 -12.35
N ALA A 15 13.93 20.03 -13.30
CA ALA A 15 12.69 20.79 -13.19
C ALA A 15 11.44 19.88 -13.19
N LEU A 16 11.43 18.84 -14.02
CA LEU A 16 10.33 17.86 -14.06
C LEU A 16 10.26 17.05 -12.74
N ARG A 17 11.41 16.61 -12.21
CA ARG A 17 11.52 15.92 -10.92
C ARG A 17 10.94 16.76 -9.79
N ASN A 18 11.35 18.03 -9.70
CA ASN A 18 10.85 18.95 -8.68
C ASN A 18 9.32 19.15 -8.78
N LYS A 19 8.78 19.21 -10.01
CA LYS A 19 7.34 19.35 -10.24
C LYS A 19 6.55 18.11 -9.80
N ILE A 20 7.10 16.90 -10.01
CA ILE A 20 6.49 15.65 -9.55
C ILE A 20 6.53 15.56 -8.02
N LYS A 21 7.69 15.83 -7.40
CA LYS A 21 7.81 15.88 -5.93
C LYS A 21 6.79 16.84 -5.32
N LEU A 22 6.68 18.05 -5.86
CA LEU A 22 5.72 19.05 -5.38
C LEU A 22 4.26 18.57 -5.50
N ARG A 23 3.91 17.90 -6.61
CA ARG A 23 2.55 17.35 -6.78
C ARG A 23 2.23 16.24 -5.77
N LEU A 24 3.20 15.41 -5.43
CA LEU A 24 3.02 14.35 -4.44
C LEU A 24 2.84 14.91 -3.03
N LEU A 25 3.63 15.93 -2.66
CA LEU A 25 3.46 16.64 -1.39
C LEU A 25 2.08 17.30 -1.30
N LEU A 26 1.64 17.96 -2.38
CA LEU A 26 0.30 18.56 -2.45
C LEU A 26 -0.83 17.52 -2.40
N ALA A 27 -0.56 16.28 -2.80
CA ALA A 27 -1.49 15.16 -2.70
C ALA A 27 -1.48 14.49 -1.30
N GLY A 28 -0.68 15.00 -0.35
CA GLY A 28 -0.63 14.52 1.03
C GLY A 28 0.44 13.47 1.32
N ALA A 29 1.35 13.19 0.36
CA ALA A 29 2.51 12.36 0.64
C ALA A 29 3.47 13.06 1.61
N ASP A 30 4.10 12.31 2.51
CA ASP A 30 5.06 12.85 3.46
C ASP A 30 6.39 13.23 2.79
N VAL A 31 7.04 14.25 3.35
CA VAL A 31 8.28 14.83 2.79
C VAL A 31 9.40 13.80 2.74
N GLU A 32 9.51 12.94 3.75
CA GLU A 32 10.54 11.92 3.84
C GLU A 32 10.40 10.88 2.72
N SER A 33 9.19 10.38 2.48
CA SER A 33 8.95 9.39 1.45
C SER A 33 9.03 9.98 0.03
N VAL A 34 8.70 11.27 -0.15
CA VAL A 34 8.91 11.98 -1.42
C VAL A 34 10.40 12.25 -1.69
N ASP A 35 11.20 12.49 -0.66
CA ASP A 35 12.63 12.72 -0.84
C ASP A 35 13.39 11.44 -1.23
N GLN A 36 12.94 10.30 -0.71
CA GLN A 36 13.41 8.96 -1.08
C GLN A 36 13.09 8.56 -2.52
N LEU A 37 12.23 9.31 -3.24
CA LEU A 37 12.11 9.21 -4.70
C LEU A 37 13.34 9.80 -5.39
N SER A 38 14.48 9.12 -5.22
CA SER A 38 15.57 9.23 -6.16
C SER A 38 15.12 8.46 -7.41
N PHE A 39 14.60 9.16 -8.42
CA PHE A 39 14.42 8.60 -9.77
C PHE A 39 15.80 8.41 -10.41
N VAL A 40 16.74 7.75 -9.74
CA VAL A 40 18.05 7.43 -10.32
C VAL A 40 17.83 6.16 -11.15
N GLU A 41 18.45 6.10 -12.32
CA GLU A 41 18.41 5.03 -13.34
C GLU A 41 18.87 3.65 -12.82
N SER A 42 18.24 3.15 -11.75
CA SER A 42 18.64 1.93 -11.05
C SER A 42 17.41 1.05 -10.84
N GLU A 43 17.62 -0.25 -10.89
CA GLU A 43 16.65 -1.35 -10.73
C GLU A 43 15.68 -1.22 -9.53
N GLN A 44 15.90 -0.26 -8.62
CA GLN A 44 15.08 0.00 -7.43
C GLN A 44 14.01 1.12 -7.58
N ALA A 45 14.00 1.88 -8.68
CA ALA A 45 12.98 2.91 -8.95
C ALA A 45 11.51 2.42 -8.84
N PRO A 46 11.17 1.17 -9.23
CA PRO A 46 9.81 0.64 -9.07
C PRO A 46 9.43 0.46 -7.59
N ALA A 47 10.37 0.06 -6.73
CA ALA A 47 10.09 -0.25 -5.33
C ALA A 47 9.75 1.01 -4.51
N ALA A 48 10.45 2.12 -4.76
CA ALA A 48 10.17 3.40 -4.10
C ALA A 48 8.79 3.97 -4.51
N ALA A 49 8.45 3.90 -5.81
CA ALA A 49 7.15 4.32 -6.32
C ALA A 49 6.00 3.44 -5.79
N VAL A 50 6.20 2.12 -5.71
CA VAL A 50 5.23 1.18 -5.11
C VAL A 50 5.08 1.45 -3.61
N SER A 51 6.17 1.69 -2.88
CA SER A 51 6.11 2.03 -1.44
C SER A 51 5.32 3.31 -1.19
N LEU A 52 5.49 4.33 -2.05
CA LEU A 52 4.72 5.56 -1.96
C LEU A 52 3.25 5.40 -2.32
N LEU A 53 2.94 4.69 -3.40
CA LEU A 53 1.54 4.40 -3.76
C LEU A 53 0.86 3.60 -2.65
N ARG A 54 1.58 2.64 -2.07
CA ARG A 54 1.13 1.89 -0.89
C ARG A 54 0.83 2.81 0.29
N LYS A 55 1.72 3.76 0.61
CA LYS A 55 1.54 4.72 1.69
C LYS A 55 0.37 5.69 1.46
N SER A 56 0.23 6.16 0.22
CA SER A 56 -0.75 7.17 -0.16
C SER A 56 -2.15 6.60 -0.37
N LEU A 57 -2.30 5.33 -0.75
CA LEU A 57 -3.58 4.77 -1.17
C LEU A 57 -4.18 3.77 -0.17
N PHE A 58 -3.35 3.02 0.55
CA PHE A 58 -3.82 1.88 1.32
C PHE A 58 -3.44 1.94 2.81
N TRP A 59 -2.20 2.31 3.14
CA TRP A 59 -1.70 2.22 4.52
C TRP A 59 -0.92 3.46 4.92
N SER A 60 -1.39 4.20 5.90
CA SER A 60 -0.72 5.40 6.39
C SER A 60 0.57 5.13 7.18
N SER A 61 0.72 3.91 7.70
CA SER A 61 1.82 3.50 8.56
C SER A 61 2.57 2.25 8.07
N ASP A 62 3.86 2.20 8.36
CA ASP A 62 4.71 1.01 8.20
C ASP A 62 4.76 0.14 9.47
N GLU A 63 4.09 0.57 10.54
CA GLU A 63 4.02 -0.19 11.79
C GLU A 63 3.27 -1.51 11.57
N LEU A 64 3.94 -2.60 11.96
CA LEU A 64 3.37 -3.94 11.99
C LEU A 64 3.09 -4.32 13.45
N ILE A 65 1.93 -4.92 13.65
CA ILE A 65 1.43 -5.41 14.93
C ILE A 65 1.19 -6.92 14.85
N THR A 66 1.21 -7.56 16.01
CA THR A 66 0.87 -8.97 16.16
C THR A 66 -0.64 -9.20 15.99
N ILE A 67 -1.05 -10.46 15.81
CA ILE A 67 -2.47 -10.82 15.74
C ILE A 67 -3.21 -10.56 17.06
N ASP A 68 -2.52 -10.67 18.19
CA ASP A 68 -3.06 -10.38 19.53
C ASP A 68 -3.36 -8.89 19.68
N GLU A 69 -2.44 -8.03 19.23
CA GLU A 69 -2.65 -6.58 19.22
C GLU A 69 -3.77 -6.18 18.25
N LEU A 70 -3.88 -6.83 17.09
CA LEU A 70 -4.99 -6.62 16.16
C LEU A 70 -6.34 -6.96 16.80
N ALA A 71 -6.43 -8.12 17.47
CA ALA A 71 -7.62 -8.56 18.17
C ALA A 71 -8.01 -7.59 19.29
N GLN A 72 -7.04 -7.18 20.12
CA GLN A 72 -7.26 -6.20 21.17
C GLN A 72 -7.78 -4.87 20.64
N ARG A 73 -7.21 -4.35 19.53
CA ARG A 73 -7.60 -3.06 18.96
C ARG A 73 -8.94 -3.11 18.21
N SER A 74 -9.29 -4.26 17.61
CA SER A 74 -10.54 -4.44 16.86
C SER A 74 -11.72 -4.89 17.71
N GLY A 75 -11.47 -5.35 18.94
CA GLY A 75 -12.50 -5.89 19.84
C GLY A 75 -12.98 -7.30 19.45
N LEU A 76 -12.25 -7.99 18.56
CA LEU A 76 -12.54 -9.35 18.13
C LEU A 76 -11.70 -10.38 18.89
N ASP A 77 -12.16 -11.63 18.87
CA ASP A 77 -11.37 -12.77 19.30
C ASP A 77 -10.17 -13.02 18.36
N VAL A 78 -9.03 -13.44 18.92
CA VAL A 78 -7.77 -13.66 18.17
C VAL A 78 -7.94 -14.69 17.05
N GLU A 79 -8.62 -15.80 17.32
CA GLU A 79 -8.81 -16.86 16.33
C GLU A 79 -9.79 -16.43 15.23
N LEU A 80 -10.75 -15.57 15.58
CA LEU A 80 -11.63 -14.95 14.60
C LEU A 80 -10.88 -13.96 13.71
N CYS A 81 -9.97 -13.17 14.26
CA CYS A 81 -9.07 -12.31 13.48
C CYS A 81 -8.20 -13.15 12.52
N ARG A 82 -7.58 -14.23 13.01
CA ARG A 82 -6.76 -15.14 12.20
C ARG A 82 -7.57 -15.72 11.03
N ARG A 83 -8.78 -16.21 11.32
CA ARG A 83 -9.70 -16.77 10.32
C ARG A 83 -10.14 -15.73 9.29
N ALA A 84 -10.54 -14.53 9.72
CA ALA A 84 -10.97 -13.46 8.82
C ALA A 84 -9.84 -13.03 7.89
N ARG A 85 -8.62 -12.87 8.41
CA ARG A 85 -7.42 -12.54 7.65
C ARG A 85 -7.13 -13.58 6.56
N MET A 86 -7.12 -14.86 6.92
CA MET A 86 -6.92 -15.95 5.97
C MET A 86 -8.01 -16.00 4.90
N LEU A 87 -9.28 -15.73 5.26
CA LEU A 87 -10.37 -15.68 4.30
C LEU A 87 -10.21 -14.54 3.30
N MET A 88 -9.65 -13.40 3.71
CA MET A 88 -9.28 -12.32 2.79
C MET A 88 -8.09 -12.66 1.89
N GLY A 89 -7.48 -13.84 2.03
CA GLY A 89 -6.32 -14.28 1.25
C GLY A 89 -4.98 -13.78 1.81
N LEU A 90 -4.97 -13.21 3.01
CA LEU A 90 -3.75 -12.78 3.68
C LEU A 90 -3.11 -13.96 4.44
N PRO A 91 -1.78 -13.97 4.62
CA PRO A 91 -1.09 -15.07 5.30
C PRO A 91 -1.45 -15.11 6.79
N ASP A 92 -1.44 -16.32 7.34
CA ASP A 92 -1.50 -16.54 8.79
C ASP A 92 -0.25 -15.94 9.45
N PRO A 93 -0.39 -14.96 10.37
CA PRO A 93 0.75 -14.30 10.97
C PRO A 93 1.47 -15.13 12.04
N GLY A 94 0.89 -16.24 12.53
CA GLY A 94 1.44 -16.95 13.68
C GLY A 94 1.51 -16.01 14.91
N GLU A 95 2.70 -15.87 15.48
CA GLU A 95 3.04 -14.90 16.54
C GLU A 95 3.78 -13.66 16.00
N ALA A 96 4.07 -13.60 14.70
CA ALA A 96 4.86 -12.54 14.11
C ALA A 96 4.05 -11.24 13.94
N ALA A 97 4.75 -10.10 14.04
CA ALA A 97 4.21 -8.79 13.71
C ALA A 97 4.07 -8.66 12.18
N LEU A 98 2.90 -9.05 11.67
CA LEU A 98 2.58 -9.08 10.23
C LEU A 98 1.23 -8.41 9.90
N CYS A 99 0.46 -8.04 10.91
CA CYS A 99 -0.78 -7.27 10.73
C CYS A 99 -0.44 -5.78 10.70
N ARG A 100 -1.22 -4.97 9.99
CA ARG A 100 -1.08 -3.52 10.02
C ARG A 100 -2.00 -2.88 11.03
N VAL A 101 -1.63 -1.71 11.52
CA VAL A 101 -2.47 -0.93 12.45
C VAL A 101 -3.84 -0.63 11.84
N GLU A 102 -3.88 -0.26 10.56
CA GLU A 102 -5.12 0.07 9.84
C GLU A 102 -6.04 -1.13 9.64
N GLU A 103 -5.54 -2.36 9.76
CA GLU A 103 -6.41 -3.54 9.74
C GLU A 103 -7.33 -3.55 10.96
N ALA A 104 -6.92 -2.96 12.08
CA ALA A 104 -7.76 -2.93 13.28
C ALA A 104 -9.07 -2.17 13.05
N GLU A 105 -9.04 -1.10 12.26
CA GLU A 105 -10.25 -0.32 11.92
C GLU A 105 -11.19 -1.14 11.02
N ALA A 106 -10.63 -1.79 9.99
CA ALA A 106 -11.40 -2.66 9.10
C ALA A 106 -12.04 -3.84 9.86
N PHE A 107 -11.29 -4.44 10.79
CA PHE A 107 -11.77 -5.55 11.62
C PHE A 107 -12.78 -5.09 12.68
N GLY A 108 -12.66 -3.86 13.19
CA GLY A 108 -13.72 -3.25 14.01
C GLY A 108 -15.04 -3.10 13.23
N GLY A 109 -14.97 -2.77 11.93
CA GLY A 109 -16.13 -2.79 11.04
C GLY A 109 -16.73 -4.19 10.89
N PHE A 110 -15.90 -5.23 10.81
CA PHE A 110 -16.38 -6.62 10.82
C PHE A 110 -17.03 -6.99 12.15
N ALA A 111 -16.46 -6.58 13.29
CA ALA A 111 -17.06 -6.82 14.60
C ALA A 111 -18.50 -6.31 14.68
N LEU A 112 -18.72 -5.05 14.28
CA LEU A 112 -20.06 -4.47 14.20
C LEU A 112 -20.97 -5.25 13.22
N GLY A 113 -20.44 -5.62 12.06
CA GLY A 113 -21.17 -6.44 11.10
C GLY A 113 -21.59 -7.80 11.68
N MET A 114 -20.73 -8.41 12.49
CA MET A 114 -20.98 -9.73 13.09
C MET A 114 -22.05 -9.63 14.18
N GLU A 115 -22.12 -8.53 14.93
CA GLU A 115 -23.21 -8.25 15.86
C GLU A 115 -24.55 -8.10 15.13
N LEU A 116 -24.55 -7.47 13.95
CA LEU A 116 -25.77 -7.18 13.19
C LEU A 116 -26.27 -8.35 12.33
N PHE A 117 -25.34 -9.08 11.69
CA PHE A 117 -25.65 -10.06 10.65
C PHE A 117 -25.17 -11.48 10.98
N GLY A 118 -24.45 -11.66 12.09
CA GLY A 118 -23.84 -12.91 12.47
C GLY A 118 -22.45 -13.11 11.87
N VAL A 119 -21.69 -14.03 12.49
CA VAL A 119 -20.28 -14.27 12.16
C VAL A 119 -20.09 -14.78 10.72
N GLU A 120 -20.82 -15.83 10.35
CA GLU A 120 -20.57 -16.53 9.08
C GLU A 120 -20.85 -15.66 7.83
N PRO A 121 -21.95 -14.87 7.76
CA PRO A 121 -22.17 -13.96 6.63
C PRO A 121 -21.06 -12.92 6.45
N VAL A 122 -20.54 -12.35 7.55
CA VAL A 122 -19.44 -11.38 7.49
C VAL A 122 -18.14 -12.03 7.06
N LEU A 123 -17.85 -13.25 7.52
CA LEU A 123 -16.67 -13.99 7.06
C LEU A 123 -16.76 -14.34 5.56
N GLN A 124 -17.94 -14.69 5.05
CA GLN A 124 -18.14 -14.90 3.61
C GLN A 124 -17.98 -13.59 2.83
N PHE A 125 -18.47 -12.48 3.37
CA PHE A 125 -18.26 -11.16 2.79
C PHE A 125 -16.77 -10.78 2.73
N ALA A 126 -16.02 -11.00 3.81
CA ALA A 126 -14.58 -10.78 3.86
C ALA A 126 -13.84 -11.59 2.78
N ARG A 127 -14.23 -12.86 2.56
CA ARG A 127 -13.69 -13.70 1.50
C ARG A 127 -13.91 -13.12 0.09
N VAL A 128 -15.10 -12.60 -0.17
CA VAL A 128 -15.44 -12.00 -1.47
C VAL A 128 -14.64 -10.71 -1.70
N ILE A 129 -14.53 -9.85 -0.69
CA ILE A 129 -13.71 -8.63 -0.76
C ILE A 129 -12.26 -8.98 -1.07
N GLY A 130 -11.67 -9.93 -0.32
CA GLY A 130 -10.28 -10.35 -0.52
C GLY A 130 -10.03 -10.84 -1.95
N SER A 131 -10.90 -11.69 -2.49
CA SER A 131 -10.80 -12.17 -3.87
C SER A 131 -10.90 -11.03 -4.89
N ALA A 132 -11.80 -10.07 -4.68
CA ALA A 132 -11.95 -8.93 -5.60
C ALA A 132 -10.73 -8.01 -5.55
N LEU A 133 -10.21 -7.73 -4.36
CA LEU A 133 -9.00 -6.91 -4.17
C LEU A 133 -7.77 -7.57 -4.80
N ALA A 134 -7.64 -8.90 -4.71
CA ALA A 134 -6.58 -9.63 -5.39
C ALA A 134 -6.63 -9.43 -6.92
N SER A 135 -7.82 -9.53 -7.52
CA SER A 135 -7.99 -9.27 -8.97
C SER A 135 -7.65 -7.82 -9.35
N VAL A 136 -8.01 -6.85 -8.50
CA VAL A 136 -7.64 -5.44 -8.71
C VAL A 136 -6.12 -5.25 -8.62
N ALA A 137 -5.47 -5.89 -7.64
CA ALA A 137 -4.03 -5.83 -7.48
C ALA A 137 -3.29 -6.43 -8.71
N GLU A 138 -3.74 -7.59 -9.18
CA GLU A 138 -3.20 -8.23 -10.41
C GLU A 138 -3.36 -7.34 -11.64
N ALA A 139 -4.56 -6.77 -11.84
CA ALA A 139 -4.80 -5.85 -12.95
C ALA A 139 -3.93 -4.59 -12.84
N SER A 140 -3.76 -4.05 -11.64
CA SER A 140 -2.92 -2.88 -11.38
C SER A 140 -1.46 -3.17 -11.72
N LEU A 141 -0.91 -4.31 -11.31
CA LEU A 141 0.44 -4.74 -11.68
C LEU A 141 0.58 -4.90 -13.19
N SER A 142 -0.44 -5.43 -13.87
CA SER A 142 -0.43 -5.58 -15.32
C SER A 142 -0.40 -4.24 -16.05
N VAL A 143 -1.19 -3.26 -15.61
CA VAL A 143 -1.28 -1.93 -16.25
C VAL A 143 -0.06 -1.08 -15.94
N PHE A 144 0.30 -0.97 -14.65
CA PHE A 144 1.37 -0.08 -14.23
C PHE A 144 2.76 -0.70 -14.40
N GLY A 145 2.91 -2.00 -14.18
CA GLY A 145 4.18 -2.71 -14.38
C GLY A 145 4.71 -2.58 -15.80
N ARG A 146 3.82 -2.73 -16.81
CA ARG A 146 4.16 -2.50 -18.22
C ARG A 146 4.59 -1.06 -18.50
N SER A 147 3.88 -0.09 -17.93
CA SER A 147 4.17 1.33 -18.14
C SER A 147 5.51 1.82 -17.56
N LEU A 148 6.05 1.11 -16.56
CA LEU A 148 7.36 1.43 -15.98
C LEU A 148 8.51 0.87 -16.82
N THR A 149 8.32 -0.30 -17.46
CA THR A 149 9.33 -0.88 -18.36
C THR A 149 9.44 -0.10 -19.66
N GLU A 150 8.33 0.30 -20.28
CA GLU A 150 8.32 1.05 -21.55
C GLU A 150 8.88 2.48 -21.46
N ARG A 151 9.08 3.02 -20.25
CA ARG A 151 9.67 4.36 -20.02
C ARG A 151 11.14 4.33 -19.61
N ALA A 152 11.68 3.13 -19.35
CA ALA A 152 13.09 2.92 -19.03
C ALA A 152 13.94 2.66 -20.29
N ASP A 153 13.27 2.43 -21.44
CA ASP A 153 13.85 2.38 -22.79
C ASP A 153 13.68 3.74 -23.50
#